data_AF-A0A7W1LE15-F1
#
_entry.id   AF-A0A7W1LE15-F1
#
_cell.length_a   1.000
_cell.length_b   1.000
_cell.length_c   1.000
_cell.angle_alpha   90.00
_cell.angle_beta   90.00
_cell.angle_gamma   90.00
#
_symmetry.space_group_name_H-M   'P 1'
#
loop_
_entity.id
_entity.type
_entity.pdbx_description
1 polymer ?
#
loop_
_entity_poly.entity_id
_entity_poly.type
_entity_poly.pdbx_seq_one_letter_code
_entity_poly.pdbx_strand_id
1 'polypeptide(L)'
;MPLRFNPELLRCSFCGKSQSEVKKLIAGPNVNICGECATALASLPKNATPAEVRSESCSFCGKRAREVDVVLGSEQVRICIECLDICQEIIADDLQAEKA
;
A
#
# COMPACT_ATOMS: atom_id res chain seq x y z
N MET A 1 -27.09 3.90 2.63
CA MET A 1 -26.22 5.04 2.96
C MET A 1 -25.14 5.13 1.89
N PRO A 2 -25.03 6.23 1.11
CA PRO A 2 -23.91 6.37 0.20
C PRO A 2 -22.69 6.83 1.00
N LEU A 3 -21.65 6.00 1.03
CA LEU A 3 -20.34 6.44 1.47
C LEU A 3 -19.89 7.50 0.46
N ARG A 4 -19.84 8.77 0.89
CA ARG A 4 -19.21 9.84 0.11
C ARG A 4 -17.72 9.48 0.00
N PHE A 5 -17.36 8.79 -1.08
CA PHE A 5 -15.99 8.70 -1.52
C PHE A 5 -15.60 10.14 -1.89
N ASN A 6 -14.74 10.76 -1.09
CA ASN A 6 -14.14 12.05 -1.41
C ASN A 6 -12.86 11.76 -2.22
N PRO A 7 -12.91 11.75 -3.57
CA PRO A 7 -11.73 11.54 -4.41
C PRO A 7 -10.66 12.63 -4.20
N GLU A 8 -11.06 13.81 -3.73
CA GLU A 8 -10.18 14.97 -3.53
C GLU A 8 -9.16 14.82 -2.38
N LEU A 9 -9.20 13.71 -1.63
CA LEU A 9 -8.30 13.48 -0.51
C LEU A 9 -7.67 12.08 -0.54
N LEU A 10 -7.54 11.47 -1.72
CA LEU A 10 -6.74 10.25 -1.87
C LEU A 10 -5.27 10.59 -1.60
N ARG A 11 -4.85 10.30 -0.38
CA ARG A 11 -3.49 10.53 0.13
C ARG A 11 -2.88 9.19 0.52
N CYS A 12 -1.62 8.98 0.19
CA CYS A 12 -0.89 7.80 0.60
C CYS A 12 -0.84 7.72 2.13
N SER A 13 -1.30 6.61 2.69
CA SER A 13 -1.30 6.39 4.15
C SER A 13 0.11 6.19 4.72
N PHE A 14 1.11 5.96 3.86
CA PHE A 14 2.51 5.76 4.24
C PHE A 14 3.33 7.05 4.27
N CYS A 15 3.14 7.95 3.29
CA CYS A 15 3.91 9.20 3.18
C CYS A 15 3.07 10.48 3.29
N GLY A 16 1.74 10.38 3.33
CA GLY A 16 0.81 11.52 3.41
C GLY A 16 0.61 12.30 2.11
N LYS A 17 1.37 11.98 1.06
CA LYS A 17 1.28 12.66 -0.24
C LYS A 17 -0.06 12.42 -0.93
N SER A 18 -0.63 13.47 -1.53
CA SER A 18 -1.85 13.41 -2.32
C SER A 18 -1.65 12.80 -3.71
N GLN A 19 -2.73 12.35 -4.36
CA GLN A 19 -2.70 11.86 -5.75
C GLN A 19 -2.04 12.85 -6.72
N SER A 20 -2.17 14.16 -6.49
CA SER A 20 -1.53 15.19 -7.32
C SER A 20 -0.01 15.27 -7.16
N GLU A 21 0.53 14.81 -6.03
CA GLU A 21 1.96 14.83 -5.73
C GLU A 21 2.70 13.56 -6.17
N VAL A 22 1.96 12.51 -6.52
CA VAL A 22 2.54 11.21 -6.87
C VAL A 22 2.10 10.81 -8.28
N LYS A 23 3.00 10.18 -9.03
CA LYS A 23 2.69 9.74 -10.40
C LYS A 23 1.58 8.69 -10.43
N LYS A 24 1.52 7.84 -9.41
CA LYS A 24 0.56 6.74 -9.29
C LYS A 24 0.20 6.49 -7.84
N LEU A 25 -1.09 6.30 -7.58
CA LEU A 25 -1.66 6.06 -6.27
C LEU A 25 -2.77 5.01 -6.37
N ILE A 26 -2.67 3.95 -5.58
CA ILE A 26 -3.70 2.93 -5.45
C ILE A 26 -4.54 3.25 -4.23
N ALA A 27 -5.85 3.38 -4.45
CA ALA A 27 -6.85 3.49 -3.40
C ALA A 27 -7.40 2.10 -3.07
N GLY A 28 -6.91 1.49 -1.99
CA GLY A 28 -7.48 0.27 -1.43
C GLY A 28 -8.66 0.56 -0.50
N PRO A 29 -9.38 -0.47 -0.04
CA PRO A 29 -10.60 -0.32 0.77
C PRO A 29 -10.37 0.36 2.14
N ASN A 30 -9.16 0.26 2.71
CA ASN A 30 -8.81 0.87 4.01
C ASN A 30 -7.41 1.49 4.02
N VAL A 31 -6.73 1.56 2.87
CA VAL A 31 -5.32 1.95 2.79
C VAL A 31 -4.99 2.43 1.38
N ASN A 32 -4.17 3.46 1.31
CA ASN A 32 -3.77 4.10 0.08
C ASN A 32 -2.26 4.02 -0.04
N ILE A 33 -1.74 3.56 -1.18
CA ILE A 33 -0.29 3.43 -1.39
C ILE A 33 0.12 4.09 -2.70
N CYS A 34 1.15 4.92 -2.67
CA CYS A 34 1.75 5.47 -3.88
C CYS A 34 2.87 4.59 -4.43
N GLY A 35 3.19 4.77 -5.70
CA GLY A 35 4.28 4.04 -6.36
C GLY A 35 5.61 4.16 -5.65
N GLU A 36 5.96 5.36 -5.17
CA GLU A 36 7.21 5.58 -4.44
C GLU A 36 7.27 4.80 -3.12
N CYS A 37 6.17 4.78 -2.34
CA CYS A 37 6.09 4.01 -1.11
C CYS A 37 6.14 2.52 -1.38
N ALA A 38 5.43 2.06 -2.42
CA ALA A 38 5.42 0.65 -2.77
C ALA A 38 6.82 0.17 -3.21
N THR A 39 7.52 0.96 -4.04
CA THR A 39 8.91 0.67 -4.42
C THR A 39 9.87 0.81 -3.23
N ALA A 40 9.69 1.80 -2.35
CA ALA A 40 10.53 1.97 -1.18
C ALA A 40 10.42 0.78 -0.23
N LEU A 41 9.19 0.28 0.02
CA LEU A 41 8.96 -0.92 0.82
C LEU A 41 9.53 -2.17 0.14
N ALA A 42 9.38 -2.31 -1.18
CA ALA A 42 9.94 -3.43 -1.94
C ALA A 42 11.48 -3.42 -1.94
N SER A 43 12.10 -2.24 -1.83
CA SER A 43 13.55 -2.05 -1.78
C SER A 43 14.14 -2.29 -0.39
N LEU A 44 13.30 -2.41 0.65
CA LEU A 44 13.79 -2.71 2.00
C LEU A 44 14.22 -4.19 2.09
N PRO A 45 15.28 -4.47 2.87
CA PRO A 45 15.65 -5.85 3.14
C PRO A 45 14.50 -6.54 3.87
N LYS A 46 14.01 -7.65 3.32
CA LYS A 46 12.97 -8.51 3.91
C LYS A 46 13.36 -9.11 5.28
N ASN A 47 14.56 -8.79 5.78
CA ASN A 47 15.13 -9.23 7.06
C ASN A 47 14.99 -8.19 8.18
N ALA A 48 14.07 -7.22 8.05
CA ALA A 48 13.77 -6.31 9.14
C ALA A 48 13.35 -7.12 10.37
N THR A 49 14.15 -7.04 11.43
CA THR A 49 13.91 -7.80 12.66
C THR A 49 12.51 -7.48 13.17
N PRO A 50 11.69 -8.49 13.51
CA PRO A 50 10.31 -8.31 13.96
C PRO A 50 10.21 -7.71 15.38
N ALA A 51 11.18 -6.89 15.79
CA ALA A 51 11.47 -6.63 17.19
C ALA A 51 10.37 -5.87 17.95
N GLU A 52 9.45 -5.13 17.31
CA GLU A 52 8.36 -4.44 18.03
C GLU A 52 7.03 -4.32 17.24
N VAL A 53 6.55 -5.37 16.56
CA VAL A 53 5.26 -5.31 15.84
C VAL A 53 4.21 -6.24 16.47
N ARG A 54 3.43 -5.73 17.43
CA ARG A 54 2.26 -6.40 18.05
C ARG A 54 0.98 -6.39 17.20
N SER A 55 1.09 -6.28 15.88
CA SER A 55 -0.10 -6.32 15.01
C SER A 55 0.24 -7.02 13.72
N GLU A 56 -0.04 -8.32 13.77
CA GLU A 56 0.20 -9.29 12.73
C GLU A 56 -0.92 -9.26 11.69
N SER A 57 -1.29 -8.14 11.08
CA SER A 57 -2.34 -8.16 10.05
C SER A 57 -2.10 -7.18 8.91
N CYS A 58 -2.27 -7.65 7.68
CA CYS A 58 -2.25 -6.83 6.47
C CYS A 58 -3.55 -6.03 6.34
N SER A 59 -3.46 -4.71 6.16
CA SER A 59 -4.60 -3.82 5.97
C SER A 59 -5.23 -3.94 4.57
N PHE A 60 -4.53 -4.54 3.61
CA PHE A 60 -4.99 -4.74 2.23
C PHE A 60 -5.81 -6.04 2.06
N CYS A 61 -5.29 -7.17 2.54
CA CYS A 61 -5.96 -8.48 2.42
C CYS A 61 -6.61 -8.99 3.71
N GLY A 62 -6.34 -8.37 4.86
CA GLY A 62 -6.88 -8.80 6.16
C GLY A 62 -6.19 -10.04 6.76
N LYS A 63 -5.25 -10.67 6.05
CA LYS A 63 -4.53 -11.86 6.53
C LYS A 63 -3.59 -11.55 7.68
N ARG A 64 -3.35 -12.55 8.53
CA ARG A 64 -2.43 -12.42 9.65
C ARG A 64 -0.96 -12.57 9.23
N ALA A 65 -0.02 -11.95 9.95
CA ALA A 65 1.42 -12.05 9.66
C ALA A 65 1.98 -13.47 9.79
N ARG A 66 1.28 -14.38 10.49
CA ARG A 66 1.60 -15.82 10.49
C ARG A 66 1.25 -16.55 9.18
N GLU A 67 0.40 -15.95 8.36
CA GLU A 67 -0.11 -16.54 7.10
C GLU A 67 0.60 -15.95 5.88
N VAL A 68 1.45 -14.93 6.06
CA VAL A 68 2.17 -14.24 4.99
C VAL A 68 3.64 -14.08 5.39
N ASP A 69 4.57 -14.28 4.46
CA ASP A 69 6.01 -14.38 4.77
C ASP A 69 6.60 -13.13 5.46
N VAL A 70 6.15 -11.93 5.08
CA VAL A 70 6.62 -10.67 5.68
C VAL A 70 5.53 -9.61 5.54
N VAL A 71 5.35 -8.82 6.59
CA VAL A 71 4.49 -7.65 6.60
C VAL A 71 5.36 -6.41 6.77
N LEU A 72 5.30 -5.52 5.78
CA LEU A 72 6.05 -4.27 5.72
C LEU A 72 5.11 -3.12 6.10
N GLY A 73 5.62 -2.14 6.84
CA GLY A 73 4.78 -1.05 7.33
C GLY A 73 5.53 0.05 8.05
N SER A 74 4.95 1.25 8.03
CA SER A 74 5.38 2.39 8.85
C SER A 74 4.24 2.77 9.80
N GLU A 75 4.56 2.83 11.10
CA GLU A 75 3.80 3.33 12.27
C GLU A 75 2.33 2.90 12.46
N GLN A 76 1.50 2.91 11.42
CA GLN A 76 0.06 2.62 11.47
C GLN A 76 -0.45 1.74 10.33
N VAL A 77 0.32 1.56 9.25
CA VAL A 77 -0.13 0.85 8.05
C VAL A 77 0.74 -0.36 7.78
N ARG A 78 0.13 -1.49 7.43
CA ARG A 78 0.81 -2.76 7.19
C ARG A 78 0.33 -3.42 5.90
N ILE A 79 1.27 -3.84 5.07
CA ILE A 79 1.01 -4.50 3.79
C ILE A 79 1.90 -5.75 3.67
N CYS A 80 1.34 -6.87 3.22
CA CYS A 80 2.14 -8.08 2.95
C CYS A 80 2.87 -7.96 1.60
N ILE A 81 3.93 -8.76 1.41
CA ILE A 81 4.69 -8.78 0.16
C ILE A 81 3.79 -9.08 -1.05
N GLU A 82 2.84 -10.02 -0.95
CA GLU A 82 1.90 -10.31 -2.05
C GLU A 82 1.08 -9.08 -2.45
N CYS A 83 0.45 -8.40 -1.49
CA CYS A 83 -0.34 -7.21 -1.80
C CYS A 83 0.55 -6.07 -2.31
N LEU A 84 1.79 -5.97 -1.83
CA LEU A 84 2.76 -5.00 -2.30
C LEU A 84 3.14 -5.25 -3.77
N ASP A 85 3.34 -6.51 -4.14
CA ASP A 85 3.65 -6.95 -5.49
C ASP A 85 2.49 -6.62 -6.45
N ILE A 86 1.27 -7.00 -6.08
CA ILE A 86 0.05 -6.65 -6.83
C ILE A 86 -0.08 -5.13 -6.97
N CYS A 87 0.20 -4.38 -5.90
CA CYS A 87 0.20 -2.93 -5.96
C CYS A 87 1.25 -2.41 -6.95
N GLN A 88 2.45 -2.99 -6.98
CA GLN A 88 3.47 -2.62 -7.96
C GLN A 88 3.06 -2.96 -9.39
N GLU A 89 2.42 -4.11 -9.62
CA GLU A 89 1.90 -4.50 -10.93
C GLU A 89 0.82 -3.53 -11.43
N ILE A 90 -0.13 -3.16 -10.57
CA ILE A 90 -1.17 -2.18 -10.90
C ILE A 90 -0.55 -0.80 -11.14
N ILE A 91 0.40 -0.38 -10.29
CA ILE A 91 1.21 0.82 -10.49
C ILE A 91 2.07 0.71 -11.76
N ALA A 92 2.37 -0.46 -12.31
CA ALA A 92 3.04 -0.54 -13.61
C ALA A 92 2.02 -0.37 -14.74
N ASP A 93 0.85 -1.01 -14.64
CA ASP A 93 -0.13 -1.21 -15.71
C ASP A 93 -1.02 0.03 -16.00
N ASP A 94 -1.35 0.85 -14.99
CA ASP A 94 -2.31 1.96 -15.09
C ASP A 94 -1.92 3.09 -16.09
N LEU A 95 -0.72 3.02 -16.70
CA LEU A 95 -0.34 3.95 -17.78
C LEU A 95 -1.06 3.65 -19.11
N GLN A 96 -1.82 2.55 -19.20
CA GLN A 96 -2.46 2.10 -20.43
C GLN A 96 -3.96 2.45 -20.54
N ALA A 97 -4.59 3.00 -19.48
CA ALA A 97 -6.05 3.21 -19.45
C ALA A 97 -6.53 4.59 -19.96
N GLU A 98 -5.65 5.59 -20.13
CA GLU A 98 -6.04 6.95 -20.56
C GLU A 98 -6.03 7.18 -22.08
N LYS A 99 -6.00 6.12 -22.91
CA LYS A 99 -5.96 6.25 -24.37
C LYS A 99 -6.82 5.25 -25.15
N ALA A 100 -8.05 5.02 -24.68
CA ALA A 100 -9.10 4.36 -25.46
C ALA A 100 -10.30 5.30 -25.68
#